data_AF-A0A7W1UKE9-F1
#
_entry.id   AF-A0A7W1UKE9-F1
#
_cell.length_a   1.000
_cell.length_b   1.000
_cell.length_c   1.000
_cell.angle_alpha   90.00
_cell.angle_beta   90.00
_cell.angle_gamma   90.00
#
_symmetry.space_group_name_H-M   'P 1'
#
loop_
_entity.id
_entity.type
_entity.pdbx_description
1 polymer ?
#
loop_
_entity_poly.entity_id
_entity_poly.type
_entity_poly.pdbx_seq_one_letter_code
_entity_poly.pdbx_strand_id
1 'polypeptide(L)'
;MQLGISPPCPYRYMASRLGDGELERRYFDWCATQISRRLLELSPDELWSRAQQNPKADPALPPDPRIAAAHSEYTDLVQRLTLSVAQELQLPSIKQWRKEYLRDPARFERDMLASAPDSAGTRESPHL
;
A
#
# COMPACT_ATOMS: atom_id res chain seq x y z
N MET A 1 -25.07 -39.05 -4.17
CA MET A 1 -24.26 -38.11 -3.38
C MET A 1 -23.26 -37.45 -4.32
N GLN A 2 -23.58 -36.26 -4.82
CA GLN A 2 -22.74 -35.52 -5.77
C GLN A 2 -21.89 -34.55 -4.95
N LEU A 3 -20.60 -34.84 -4.81
CA LEU A 3 -19.64 -33.93 -4.20
C LEU A 3 -19.51 -32.72 -5.13
N GLY A 4 -20.17 -31.63 -4.77
CA GLY A 4 -20.02 -30.33 -5.43
C GLY A 4 -18.62 -29.79 -5.18
N ILE A 5 -17.66 -30.21 -6.00
CA ILE A 5 -16.32 -29.61 -6.04
C ILE A 5 -16.53 -28.23 -6.65
N SER A 6 -16.70 -27.22 -5.80
CA SER A 6 -16.66 -25.83 -6.21
C SER A 6 -15.34 -25.62 -6.96
N PRO A 7 -15.35 -25.04 -8.18
CA PRO A 7 -14.12 -24.83 -8.93
C PRO A 7 -13.15 -24.02 -8.05
N PRO A 8 -11.85 -24.36 -8.02
CA PRO A 8 -10.89 -23.59 -7.25
C PRO A 8 -10.97 -22.15 -7.73
N CYS A 9 -11.12 -21.19 -6.80
CA CYS A 9 -11.10 -19.77 -7.12
C CYS A 9 -9.89 -19.53 -8.05
N PRO A 10 -10.08 -18.93 -9.25
CA PRO A 10 -9.03 -18.86 -10.26
C PRO A 10 -7.74 -18.22 -9.73
N TYR A 11 -7.89 -17.28 -8.79
CA TYR A 11 -6.80 -16.66 -8.06
C TYR A 11 -5.95 -17.62 -7.23
N ARG A 12 -6.52 -18.62 -6.57
CA ARG A 12 -5.78 -19.60 -5.75
C ARG A 12 -4.88 -20.49 -6.60
N TYR A 13 -5.38 -20.89 -7.77
CA TYR A 13 -4.60 -21.67 -8.72
C TYR A 13 -3.45 -20.85 -9.32
N MET A 14 -3.71 -19.59 -9.68
CA MET A 14 -2.69 -18.68 -10.20
C MET A 14 -1.61 -18.37 -9.14
N ALA A 15 -2.02 -18.06 -7.91
CA ALA A 15 -1.10 -17.76 -6.81
C ALA A 15 -0.15 -18.91 -6.48
N SER A 16 -0.62 -20.16 -6.63
CA SER A 16 0.20 -21.36 -6.38
C SER A 16 1.32 -21.57 -7.41
N ARG A 17 1.26 -20.87 -8.55
CA ARG A 17 2.29 -20.93 -9.62
C ARG A 17 3.26 -19.75 -9.61
N LEU A 18 3.07 -18.78 -8.73
CA LEU A 18 3.96 -17.62 -8.63
C LEU A 18 5.29 -18.04 -8.00
N GLY A 19 6.39 -17.61 -8.62
CA GLY A 19 7.72 -17.73 -8.02
C GLY A 19 7.89 -16.76 -6.84
N ASP A 20 8.91 -17.01 -6.02
CA ASP A 20 9.18 -16.22 -4.81
C ASP A 20 9.30 -14.71 -5.09
N GLY A 21 10.02 -14.32 -6.15
CA GLY A 21 10.17 -12.90 -6.50
C GLY A 21 8.87 -12.21 -6.93
N GLU A 22 7.91 -12.95 -7.50
CA GLU A 22 6.61 -12.39 -7.83
C GLU A 22 5.73 -12.23 -6.58
N LEU A 23 5.84 -13.16 -5.62
CA LEU A 23 5.17 -13.03 -4.32
C LEU A 23 5.75 -11.85 -3.51
N GLU A 24 7.06 -11.60 -3.59
CA GLU A 24 7.69 -10.41 -3.01
C GLU A 24 7.16 -9.12 -3.64
N ARG A 25 7.13 -9.04 -4.98
CA ARG A 25 6.56 -7.89 -5.68
C ARG A 25 5.10 -7.62 -5.26
N ARG A 26 4.27 -8.66 -5.24
CA ARG A 26 2.87 -8.57 -4.83
C ARG A 26 2.69 -8.11 -3.39
N TYR A 27 3.55 -8.57 -2.49
CA TYR A 27 3.57 -8.09 -1.11
C TYR A 27 3.86 -6.58 -1.06
N PHE A 28 4.86 -6.10 -1.80
CA PHE A 28 5.17 -4.68 -1.87
C PHE A 28 4.02 -3.85 -2.46
N ASP A 29 3.40 -4.32 -3.55
CA ASP A 29 2.25 -3.64 -4.17
C ASP A 29 1.06 -3.55 -3.21
N TRP A 30 0.77 -4.63 -2.48
CA TRP A 30 -0.30 -4.64 -1.47
C TRP A 30 0.03 -3.69 -0.31
N CYS A 31 1.25 -3.71 0.23
CA CYS A 31 1.68 -2.79 1.28
C CYS A 31 1.60 -1.32 0.84
N ALA A 32 2.08 -1.00 -0.35
CA ALA A 32 2.00 0.33 -0.93
C ALA A 32 0.53 0.78 -1.03
N THR A 33 -0.36 -0.11 -1.51
CA THR A 33 -1.79 0.18 -1.58
C THR A 33 -2.40 0.51 -0.21
N GLN A 34 -2.09 -0.27 0.84
CA GLN A 34 -2.60 0.01 2.19
C GLN A 34 -2.11 1.35 2.73
N ILE A 35 -0.81 1.64 2.54
CA ILE A 35 -0.21 2.89 3.00
C ILE A 35 -0.81 4.08 2.26
N SER A 36 -0.93 4.01 0.94
CA SER A 36 -1.50 5.08 0.12
C SER A 36 -2.95 5.35 0.49
N ARG A 37 -3.78 4.30 0.69
CA ARG A 37 -5.16 4.47 1.15
C ARG A 37 -5.23 5.21 2.47
N ARG A 38 -4.44 4.79 3.46
CA ARG A 38 -4.45 5.42 4.76
C ARG A 38 -3.97 6.87 4.70
N LEU A 39 -2.96 7.18 3.89
CA LEU A 39 -2.49 8.55 3.67
C LEU A 39 -3.57 9.44 3.04
N LEU A 40 -4.35 8.92 2.09
CA LEU A 40 -5.44 9.66 1.44
C LEU A 40 -6.61 9.96 2.37
N GLU A 41 -6.77 9.18 3.45
CA GLU A 41 -7.78 9.41 4.49
C GLU A 41 -7.36 10.47 5.52
N LEU A 42 -6.07 10.86 5.56
CA LEU A 42 -5.59 11.87 6.51
C LEU A 42 -5.88 13.28 5.99
N SER A 43 -6.38 14.13 6.88
CA SER A 43 -6.51 15.56 6.61
C SER A 43 -5.13 16.25 6.57
N PRO A 44 -5.03 17.44 5.93
CA PRO A 44 -3.79 18.21 5.92
C PRO A 44 -3.20 18.48 7.31
N ASP A 45 -4.06 18.78 8.31
CA ASP A 45 -3.62 19.03 9.68
C ASP A 45 -3.06 17.77 10.36
N GLU A 46 -3.67 16.61 10.11
CA GLU A 46 -3.16 15.33 10.62
C GLU A 46 -1.84 14.94 9.97
N LEU A 47 -1.69 15.16 8.66
CA LEU A 47 -0.43 14.97 7.94
C LEU A 47 0.65 15.87 8.55
N TRP A 48 0.36 17.15 8.79
CA TRP A 48 1.33 18.08 9.39
C TRP A 48 1.70 17.70 10.82
N SER A 49 0.72 17.32 11.64
CA SER A 49 0.97 16.90 13.02
C SER A 49 1.85 15.64 13.08
N ARG A 50 1.57 14.65 12.23
CA ARG A 50 2.34 13.39 12.18
C ARG A 50 3.77 13.58 11.68
N ALA A 51 3.97 14.46 10.68
CA ALA A 51 5.30 14.77 10.18
C ALA A 51 6.20 15.39 11.27
N GLN A 52 5.63 16.20 12.17
CA GLN A 52 6.37 16.83 13.27
C GLN A 52 6.65 15.88 14.45
N GLN A 53 5.84 14.84 14.65
CA GLN A 53 5.99 13.89 15.77
C GLN A 53 7.15 12.90 15.59
N ASN A 54 7.76 12.80 14.40
CA ASN A 54 8.82 11.84 14.12
C ASN A 54 10.11 12.50 13.59
N PRO A 55 10.81 13.35 14.38
CA PRO A 55 11.94 14.14 13.89
C PRO A 55 13.20 13.33 13.54
N LYS A 56 13.22 12.01 13.75
CA LYS A 56 14.43 11.19 13.59
C LYS A 56 14.59 10.68 12.16
N ALA A 57 14.99 11.56 11.26
CA ALA A 57 15.85 11.13 10.15
C ALA A 57 17.23 10.83 10.77
N ASP A 58 17.81 9.66 10.50
CA ASP A 58 19.16 9.32 10.96
C ASP A 58 20.18 10.18 10.21
N PRO A 59 20.92 11.10 10.87
CA PRO A 59 21.91 11.94 10.21
C PRO A 59 23.13 11.15 9.69
N ALA A 60 23.23 9.85 10.00
CA ALA A 60 24.38 9.02 9.63
C ALA A 60 24.31 8.40 8.22
N LEU A 61 23.16 8.47 7.53
CA LEU A 61 23.08 7.99 6.14
C LEU A 61 23.39 9.17 5.20
N PRO A 62 24.55 9.20 4.51
CA PRO A 62 24.86 10.27 3.59
C PRO A 62 23.80 10.31 2.48
N PRO A 63 23.23 11.48 2.18
CA PRO A 63 22.22 11.58 1.13
C PRO A 63 22.85 11.15 -0.20
N ASP A 64 22.15 10.30 -0.96
CA ASP A 64 22.54 10.04 -2.34
C ASP A 64 22.56 11.38 -3.08
N PRO A 65 23.70 11.79 -3.68
CA PRO A 65 23.84 13.08 -4.33
C PRO A 65 22.87 13.27 -5.51
N ARG A 66 22.25 12.19 -6.03
CA ARG A 66 21.21 12.23 -7.05
C ARG A 66 19.83 12.58 -6.48
N ILE A 67 19.60 12.36 -5.19
CA ILE A 67 18.38 12.71 -4.44
C ILE A 67 18.54 14.08 -3.75
N ALA A 68 19.76 14.43 -3.33
CA ALA A 68 20.07 15.68 -2.62
C ALA A 68 19.77 16.97 -3.41
N ALA A 69 19.68 16.91 -4.74
CA ALA A 69 19.55 18.10 -5.59
C ALA A 69 18.11 18.64 -5.74
N ALA A 70 17.09 17.91 -5.27
CA ALA A 70 15.70 18.37 -5.33
C ALA A 70 14.93 17.96 -4.07
N HIS A 71 14.81 18.89 -3.12
CA HIS A 71 13.92 18.85 -1.95
C HIS A 71 14.16 17.70 -0.95
N SER A 72 15.29 17.73 -0.24
CA SER A 72 15.56 16.82 0.90
C SER A 72 14.47 16.91 1.97
N GLU A 73 14.00 18.12 2.30
CA GLU A 73 12.98 18.32 3.34
C GLU A 73 11.63 17.67 3.00
N TYR A 74 11.21 17.74 1.74
CA TYR A 74 9.98 17.10 1.27
C TYR A 74 10.10 15.58 1.26
N THR A 75 11.24 15.05 0.80
CA THR A 75 11.51 13.61 0.81
C THR A 75 11.55 13.05 2.23
N ASP A 76 12.20 13.75 3.15
CA ASP A 76 12.25 13.39 4.58
C ASP A 76 10.85 13.44 5.20
N LEU A 77 10.03 14.41 4.83
CA LEU A 77 8.64 14.51 5.28
C LEU A 77 7.81 13.31 4.78
N VAL A 78 7.88 12.98 3.50
CA VAL A 78 7.18 11.83 2.92
C VAL A 78 7.63 10.53 3.55
N GLN A 79 8.94 10.34 3.76
CA GLN A 79 9.49 9.16 4.41
C GLN A 79 8.95 9.01 5.84
N ARG A 80 8.98 10.07 6.65
CA ARG A 80 8.46 10.05 8.04
C ARG A 80 6.98 9.71 8.11
N LEU A 81 6.19 10.30 7.22
CA LEU A 81 4.75 10.02 7.11
C LEU A 81 4.49 8.56 6.74
N THR A 82 5.19 8.07 5.71
CA THR A 82 5.07 6.68 5.23
C THR A 82 5.42 5.69 6.34
N LEU A 83 6.50 5.95 7.09
CA LEU A 83 6.90 5.11 8.22
C LEU A 83 5.90 5.16 9.38
N SER A 84 5.38 6.35 9.71
CA SER A 84 4.34 6.50 10.75
C SER A 84 3.08 5.71 10.40
N VAL A 85 2.61 5.81 9.16
CA VAL A 85 1.44 5.06 8.67
C VAL A 85 1.73 3.55 8.65
N ALA A 86 2.91 3.13 8.19
CA ALA A 86 3.28 1.71 8.18
C ALA A 86 3.29 1.10 9.60
N GLN A 87 3.72 1.87 10.61
CA GLN A 87 3.68 1.47 12.03
C GLN A 87 2.24 1.39 12.56
N GLU A 88 1.39 2.36 12.24
CA GLU A 88 -0.04 2.36 12.63
C GLU A 88 -0.76 1.14 12.06
N LEU A 89 -0.54 0.85 10.77
CA LEU A 89 -1.21 -0.24 10.07
C LEU A 89 -0.77 -1.63 10.51
N GLN A 90 0.32 -1.75 11.30
CA GLN A 90 0.87 -3.01 11.80
C GLN A 90 0.96 -4.07 10.67
N LEU A 91 1.53 -3.65 9.53
CA LEU A 91 1.57 -4.49 8.34
C LEU A 91 2.27 -5.84 8.64
N PRO A 92 1.70 -6.97 8.18
CA PRO A 92 2.27 -8.28 8.45
C PRO A 92 3.64 -8.42 7.79
N SER A 93 4.52 -9.25 8.38
CA SER A 93 5.74 -9.65 7.69
C SER A 93 5.41 -10.40 6.39
N ILE A 94 6.32 -10.36 5.42
CA ILE A 94 6.15 -11.09 4.15
C ILE A 94 5.85 -12.59 4.35
N LYS A 95 6.44 -13.22 5.37
CA LYS A 95 6.18 -14.64 5.69
C LYS A 95 4.74 -14.87 6.13
N GLN A 96 4.21 -14.00 7.00
CA GLN A 96 2.83 -14.07 7.47
C GLN A 96 1.86 -13.76 6.32
N TRP A 97 2.13 -12.67 5.58
CA TRP A 97 1.35 -12.28 4.42
C TRP A 97 1.28 -13.38 3.36
N ARG A 98 2.42 -13.99 3.00
CA ARG A 98 2.49 -15.07 1.99
C ARG A 98 1.64 -16.28 2.40
N LYS A 99 1.70 -16.68 3.67
CA LYS A 99 0.88 -17.79 4.19
C LYS A 99 -0.60 -17.51 4.00
N GLU A 100 -1.03 -16.28 4.25
CA GLU A 100 -2.43 -15.89 4.09
C GLU A 100 -2.82 -15.68 2.62
N TYR A 101 -1.94 -15.09 1.81
CA TYR A 101 -2.15 -14.88 0.38
C TYR A 101 -2.34 -16.21 -0.34
N LEU A 102 -1.50 -17.21 -0.09
CA LEU A 102 -1.65 -18.55 -0.69
C LEU A 102 -2.94 -19.28 -0.23
N ARG A 103 -3.46 -18.93 0.95
CA ARG A 103 -4.72 -19.48 1.46
C ARG A 103 -5.93 -18.88 0.73
N ASP A 104 -5.93 -17.57 0.56
CA ASP A 104 -7.02 -16.83 -0.10
C ASP A 104 -6.51 -15.57 -0.83
N PRO A 105 -6.01 -15.72 -2.07
CA PRO A 105 -5.41 -14.58 -2.78
C PRO A 105 -6.46 -13.55 -3.22
N ALA A 106 -7.70 -13.99 -3.45
CA ALA A 106 -8.78 -13.11 -3.92
C ALA A 106 -9.09 -11.98 -2.94
N ARG A 107 -8.81 -12.16 -1.64
CA ARG A 107 -8.89 -11.08 -0.65
C ARG A 107 -7.91 -9.95 -0.96
N PHE A 108 -6.65 -10.29 -1.18
CA PHE A 108 -5.57 -9.32 -1.37
C PHE A 108 -5.60 -8.70 -2.78
N GLU A 109 -5.99 -9.47 -3.80
CA GLU A 109 -6.15 -8.96 -5.16
C GLU A 109 -7.24 -7.89 -5.25
N ARG A 110 -8.35 -8.06 -4.53
CA ARG A 110 -9.39 -7.02 -4.42
C ARG A 110 -8.86 -5.75 -3.79
N ASP A 111 -8.05 -5.87 -2.74
CA ASP A 111 -7.46 -4.72 -2.09
C ASP A 111 -6.55 -3.95 -3.06
N MET A 112 -5.69 -4.64 -3.82
CA MET A 112 -4.81 -4.01 -4.80
C MET A 112 -5.57 -3.36 -5.97
N LEU A 113 -6.69 -3.95 -6.41
CA LEU A 113 -7.46 -3.49 -7.57
C LEU A 113 -8.50 -2.41 -7.26
N ALA A 114 -8.99 -2.31 -6.02
CA ALA A 114 -10.03 -1.35 -5.65
C ALA A 114 -9.50 0.10 -5.48
N SER A 115 -8.48 0.51 -6.24
CA SER A 115 -7.81 1.82 -6.12
C SER A 115 -8.17 2.85 -7.20
N ALA A 116 -9.04 2.54 -8.15
CA ALA A 116 -9.58 3.56 -9.05
C ALA A 116 -10.99 3.94 -8.57
N PRO A 117 -11.19 5.11 -7.92
CA PRO A 117 -12.52 5.70 -7.93
C PRO A 117 -12.88 5.94 -9.38
N ASP A 118 -14.05 5.45 -9.82
CA ASP A 118 -14.66 5.91 -11.06
C ASP A 118 -14.69 7.43 -11.00
N SER A 119 -13.80 8.07 -11.76
CA SER A 119 -13.90 9.49 -12.07
C SER A 119 -15.03 9.68 -13.09
N ALA A 120 -16.21 9.11 -12.82
CA ALA A 120 -17.45 9.50 -13.46
C ALA A 120 -17.89 10.77 -12.76
N GLY A 121 -17.31 11.88 -13.21
CA GLY A 121 -17.75 13.21 -12.81
C GLY A 121 -19.23 13.38 -13.15
N THR A 122 -20.09 13.33 -12.14
CA THR A 122 -21.33 14.09 -12.16
C THR A 122 -20.92 15.55 -11.97
N ARG A 123 -20.53 16.17 -13.08
CA ARG A 123 -20.36 17.62 -13.16
C ARG A 123 -21.77 18.20 -13.23
N GLU A 124 -22.41 18.38 -12.08
CA GLU A 124 -23.61 19.22 -12.02
C GLU A 124 -23.18 20.65 -12.30
N SER A 125 -23.42 21.10 -13.54
CA SER A 125 -23.29 22.50 -13.90
C SER A 125 -24.41 23.29 -13.21
N PRO A 126 -24.11 24.30 -12.39
CA PRO A 126 -25.12 25.24 -11.94
C PRO A 126 -25.23 26.33 -13.02
N HIS A 127 -26.36 26.35 -13.73
CA HIS A 127 -26.77 27.54 -14.47
C HIS A 127 -28.20 27.91 -14.05
N LEU A 128 -28.23 29.00 -13.28
CA LEU A 128 -29.20 30.10 -13.24
C LEU A 128 -30.35 30.03 -14.26
#